data_AF-A0A321L9M4-F1
#
_entry.id   AF-A0A321L9M4-F1
#
_cell.length_a   1.000
_cell.length_b   1.000
_cell.length_c   1.000
_cell.angle_alpha   90.00
_cell.angle_beta   90.00
_cell.angle_gamma   90.00
#
_symmetry.space_group_name_H-M   'P 1'
#
loop_
_entity.id
_entity.type
_entity.pdbx_description
1 polymer ?
#
loop_
_entity_poly.entity_id
_entity_poly.type
_entity_poly.pdbx_seq_one_letter_code
_entity_poly.pdbx_strand_id
1 'polypeptide(L)'
;MDERINEENDRSRRRGSWRLRSWRSTEEIDREAANYMRNFRSVHWFRIARLRRPALALVAIGFNLIPGIAARAQQAPDKDYLVYVVCESADKIAVVRFGPKGARLDRDFTTGLHPVDIDGPHGIAFSPDRQFYYVSLGHGRPFGTLLKYSAKDDRVIGQVTLGLFPATLDVTPDGSFVYVVNFNLHGDMVPSSVSVVAAEDMIEVARIPTGTMPHGSRINPAGTKQYSACMMDDTLVEIDTQTFKVSRHFLLTKGKEMGMSGPPNAHSSGGMEHAAHDTGGHGQEPPKPGDIGCSPTWAQPSPDGSKVYVACNKSSEIVEVDAKRWQVSRRIPAGPGVYNLAVTRDGKLIGTNKRGPSVSIFDLKTGSELARLPTKRKVVHGVVVSPDGRYAFVSVEGIGSEPGTVEVIDLKALKTVAAVDLPEQAAGIDFFKIEDPK
;
A
#
# COMPACT_ATOMS: atom_id res chain seq x y z
N MET A 1 -19.23 -15.25 62.04
CA MET A 1 -18.34 -15.07 60.87
C MET A 1 -18.81 -16.06 59.82
N ASP A 2 -20.03 -15.85 59.33
CA ASP A 2 -20.75 -16.86 58.53
C ASP A 2 -22.00 -16.25 57.85
N GLU A 3 -21.94 -14.99 57.41
CA GLU A 3 -23.11 -14.30 56.83
C GLU A 3 -22.79 -13.27 55.73
N ARG A 4 -21.61 -13.35 55.08
CA ARG A 4 -21.25 -12.46 53.96
C ARG A 4 -20.79 -13.16 52.67
N ILE A 5 -21.14 -14.43 52.50
CA ILE A 5 -20.83 -15.21 51.28
C ILE A 5 -22.08 -15.54 50.44
N ASN A 6 -23.30 -15.22 50.92
CA ASN A 6 -24.55 -15.64 50.27
C ASN A 6 -25.29 -14.58 49.42
N GLU A 7 -24.78 -13.35 49.24
CA GLU A 7 -25.41 -12.36 48.35
C GLU A 7 -24.76 -12.23 46.96
N GLU A 8 -23.58 -12.83 46.74
CA GLU A 8 -22.87 -12.73 45.46
C GLU A 8 -23.17 -13.90 44.50
N ASN A 9 -23.86 -14.94 44.98
CA ASN A 9 -24.25 -16.11 44.18
C ASN A 9 -25.66 -16.03 43.55
N ASP A 10 -26.44 -14.98 43.82
CA ASP A 10 -27.83 -14.88 43.33
C ASP A 10 -28.04 -13.83 42.21
N ARG A 11 -26.98 -13.10 41.80
CA ARG A 11 -27.02 -12.21 40.62
C ARG A 11 -26.53 -12.87 39.32
N SER A 12 -25.94 -14.07 39.38
CA SER A 12 -25.46 -14.81 38.20
C SER A 12 -26.49 -15.77 37.58
N ARG A 13 -27.69 -15.90 38.17
CA ARG A 13 -28.73 -16.87 37.73
C ARG A 13 -29.92 -16.30 36.96
N ARG A 14 -29.90 -15.02 36.57
CA ARG A 14 -30.95 -14.44 35.70
C ARG A 14 -30.36 -13.57 34.58
N ARG A 15 -29.87 -14.22 33.52
CA ARG A 15 -29.89 -13.71 32.13
C ARG A 15 -29.49 -14.82 31.13
N GLY A 16 -30.52 -15.41 30.52
CA GLY A 16 -30.57 -15.78 29.10
C GLY A 16 -29.72 -16.95 28.59
N SER A 17 -30.37 -18.10 28.39
CA SER A 17 -29.86 -19.27 27.69
C SER A 17 -29.43 -18.99 26.24
N TRP A 18 -28.19 -19.30 25.88
CA TRP A 18 -27.78 -19.48 24.49
C TRP A 18 -27.94 -20.95 24.10
N ARG A 19 -28.96 -21.27 23.31
CA ARG A 19 -29.06 -22.55 22.60
C ARG A 19 -28.03 -22.54 21.46
N LEU A 20 -27.19 -23.57 21.40
CA LEU A 20 -26.44 -23.92 20.19
C LEU A 20 -27.43 -24.10 19.03
N ARG A 21 -27.42 -23.18 18.06
CA ARG A 21 -28.02 -23.44 16.74
C ARG A 21 -27.02 -24.25 15.93
N SER A 22 -27.47 -25.44 15.52
CA SER A 22 -26.83 -26.24 14.50
C SER A 22 -26.65 -25.42 13.22
N TRP A 23 -25.46 -25.50 12.63
CA TRP A 23 -25.18 -25.02 11.28
C TRP A 23 -26.18 -25.64 10.29
N ARG A 24 -26.79 -24.81 9.43
CA ARG A 24 -27.66 -25.30 8.34
C ARG A 24 -26.81 -26.07 7.34
N SER A 25 -27.31 -27.22 6.86
CA SER A 25 -26.63 -27.98 5.82
C SER A 25 -26.70 -27.24 4.48
N THR A 26 -25.68 -27.48 3.64
CA THR A 26 -25.48 -26.88 2.31
C THR A 26 -26.66 -27.04 1.35
N GLU A 27 -27.55 -28.02 1.56
CA GLU A 27 -28.74 -28.23 0.73
C GLU A 27 -29.90 -27.23 1.00
N GLU A 28 -29.89 -26.53 2.14
CA GLU A 28 -30.92 -25.52 2.46
C GLU A 28 -30.63 -24.15 1.84
N ILE A 29 -29.35 -23.86 1.56
CA ILE A 29 -28.89 -22.63 0.89
C ILE A 29 -29.17 -22.68 -0.63
N ASP A 30 -29.07 -23.86 -1.24
CA ASP A 30 -29.35 -24.04 -2.67
C ASP A 30 -30.85 -23.94 -3.02
N ARG A 31 -31.75 -24.23 -2.08
CA ARG A 31 -33.21 -24.06 -2.29
C ARG A 31 -33.69 -22.61 -2.21
N GLU A 32 -33.00 -21.73 -1.47
CA GLU A 32 -33.31 -20.29 -1.46
C GLU A 32 -32.79 -19.57 -2.71
N ALA A 33 -31.63 -19.98 -3.24
CA ALA A 33 -31.10 -19.48 -4.51
C ALA A 33 -32.00 -19.85 -5.73
N ALA A 34 -32.65 -21.02 -5.70
CA ALA A 34 -33.56 -21.45 -6.76
C ALA A 34 -34.91 -20.70 -6.78
N ASN A 35 -35.36 -20.17 -5.63
CA ASN A 35 -36.60 -19.37 -5.56
C ASN A 35 -36.39 -17.91 -5.97
N TYR A 36 -35.17 -17.38 -5.86
CA TYR A 36 -34.84 -16.03 -6.30
C TYR A 36 -34.78 -15.89 -7.84
N MET A 37 -34.51 -16.99 -8.56
CA MET A 37 -34.47 -17.01 -10.03
C MET A 37 -35.84 -17.24 -10.71
N ARG A 38 -36.93 -17.40 -9.94
CA ARG A 38 -38.26 -17.73 -10.50
C ARG A 38 -39.19 -16.54 -10.74
N ASN A 39 -38.83 -15.33 -10.32
CA ASN A 39 -39.72 -14.15 -10.35
C ASN A 39 -39.37 -13.03 -11.35
N PHE A 40 -38.54 -13.29 -12.36
CA PHE A 40 -38.33 -12.37 -13.49
C PHE A 40 -38.86 -12.93 -14.81
N ARG A 41 -40.19 -12.95 -14.96
CA ARG A 41 -40.86 -13.14 -16.26
C ARG A 41 -42.19 -12.37 -16.35
N SER A 42 -42.15 -11.19 -16.98
CA SER A 42 -43.30 -10.52 -17.60
C SER A 42 -42.76 -9.55 -18.68
N VAL A 43 -42.55 -10.04 -19.90
CA VAL A 43 -43.40 -9.81 -21.10
C VAL A 43 -43.67 -8.34 -21.37
N HIS A 44 -43.01 -7.78 -22.40
CA HIS A 44 -43.60 -6.80 -23.33
C HIS A 44 -43.13 -7.12 -24.75
N TRP A 45 -44.10 -7.28 -25.64
CA TRP A 45 -43.95 -7.59 -27.06
C TRP A 45 -43.64 -6.32 -27.86
N PHE A 46 -42.66 -6.38 -28.77
CA PHE A 46 -42.62 -5.46 -29.92
C PHE A 46 -42.40 -6.23 -31.23
N ARG A 47 -43.29 -5.94 -32.18
CA ARG A 47 -43.38 -6.50 -33.53
C ARG A 47 -42.13 -6.19 -34.37
N ILE A 48 -41.58 -7.21 -35.03
CA ILE A 48 -40.57 -7.06 -36.07
C ILE A 48 -41.27 -6.64 -37.37
N ALA A 49 -41.04 -5.41 -37.82
CA ALA A 49 -41.39 -4.97 -39.17
C ALA A 49 -40.15 -5.07 -40.08
N ARG A 50 -40.28 -5.82 -41.19
CA ARG A 50 -39.31 -5.88 -42.29
C ARG A 50 -39.29 -4.53 -43.01
N LEU A 51 -38.14 -3.87 -43.06
CA LEU A 51 -37.89 -2.72 -43.94
C LEU A 51 -36.61 -2.92 -44.75
N ARG A 52 -36.72 -2.54 -46.03
CA ARG A 52 -35.79 -2.77 -47.14
C ARG A 52 -34.46 -2.04 -46.97
N ARG A 53 -33.36 -2.67 -47.41
CA ARG A 53 -32.02 -2.08 -47.54
C ARG A 53 -32.01 -0.96 -48.60
N PRO A 54 -31.43 0.23 -48.35
CA PRO A 54 -30.96 1.10 -49.40
C PRO A 54 -29.48 0.83 -49.70
N ALA A 55 -29.13 0.94 -50.98
CA ALA A 55 -27.76 0.80 -51.48
C ALA A 55 -26.90 1.98 -51.02
N LEU A 56 -25.72 1.69 -50.45
CA LEU A 56 -24.68 2.66 -50.13
C LEU A 56 -23.71 2.74 -51.31
N ALA A 57 -23.60 3.93 -51.89
CA ALA A 57 -22.61 4.27 -52.90
C ALA A 57 -21.20 4.30 -52.28
N LEU A 58 -20.25 3.62 -52.93
CA LEU A 58 -18.83 3.64 -52.57
C LEU A 58 -18.21 4.98 -53.01
N VAL A 59 -17.86 5.82 -52.03
CA VAL A 59 -16.93 6.94 -52.24
C VAL A 59 -15.52 6.42 -51.92
N ALA A 60 -14.68 6.29 -52.94
CA ALA A 60 -13.28 5.97 -52.78
C ALA A 60 -12.52 7.20 -52.27
N ILE A 61 -12.19 7.21 -50.96
CA ILE A 61 -11.25 8.18 -50.39
C ILE A 61 -9.87 7.55 -50.49
N GLY A 62 -8.99 8.17 -51.29
CA GLY A 62 -7.59 7.76 -51.42
C GLY A 62 -6.86 7.91 -50.07
N PHE A 63 -6.39 6.78 -49.54
CA PHE A 63 -5.45 6.79 -48.43
C PHE A 63 -4.07 7.24 -48.93
N ASN A 64 -3.69 8.48 -48.64
CA ASN A 64 -2.29 8.86 -48.66
C ASN A 64 -1.60 8.15 -47.48
N LEU A 65 -0.74 7.18 -47.81
CA LEU A 65 0.15 6.51 -46.86
C LEU A 65 1.13 7.55 -46.29
N ILE A 66 0.84 8.02 -45.07
CA ILE A 66 1.85 8.68 -44.25
C ILE A 66 2.90 7.61 -43.93
N PRO A 67 4.20 7.83 -44.24
CA PRO A 67 5.23 6.86 -43.92
C PRO A 67 5.22 6.61 -42.40
N GLY A 68 5.04 5.33 -42.05
CA GLY A 68 4.87 4.89 -40.68
C GLY A 68 6.03 5.34 -39.81
N ILE A 69 5.70 5.93 -38.65
CA ILE A 69 6.62 6.00 -37.53
C ILE A 69 6.94 4.55 -37.17
N ALA A 70 8.10 4.06 -37.61
CA ALA A 70 8.61 2.78 -37.14
C ALA A 70 8.63 2.84 -35.61
N ALA A 71 7.80 1.99 -34.97
CA ALA A 71 7.85 1.82 -33.54
C ALA A 71 9.28 1.42 -33.20
N ARG A 72 10.05 2.33 -32.57
CA ARG A 72 11.38 2.00 -32.08
C ARG A 72 11.21 0.79 -31.17
N ALA A 73 11.88 -0.30 -31.52
CA ALA A 73 11.90 -1.50 -30.70
C ALA A 73 12.26 -1.12 -29.26
N GLN A 74 11.54 -1.70 -28.29
CA GLN A 74 11.83 -1.48 -26.88
C GLN A 74 13.29 -1.82 -26.64
N GLN A 75 14.09 -0.82 -26.25
CA GLN A 75 15.49 -1.09 -25.94
C GLN A 75 15.53 -1.91 -24.64
N ALA A 76 16.13 -3.10 -24.71
CA ALA A 76 16.44 -3.88 -23.53
C ALA A 76 17.36 -3.07 -22.60
N PRO A 77 17.26 -3.26 -21.28
CA PRO A 77 18.21 -2.65 -20.36
C PRO A 77 19.64 -3.10 -20.69
N ASP A 78 20.59 -2.20 -20.52
CA ASP A 78 22.04 -2.41 -20.70
C ASP A 78 22.76 -2.75 -19.39
N LYS A 79 22.06 -2.60 -18.25
CA LYS A 79 22.52 -2.91 -16.90
C LYS A 79 21.59 -3.90 -16.20
N ASP A 80 22.10 -4.53 -15.16
CA ASP A 80 21.28 -5.31 -14.23
C ASP A 80 20.75 -4.40 -13.11
N TYR A 81 19.46 -4.51 -12.84
CA TYR A 81 18.73 -3.85 -11.78
C TYR A 81 18.35 -4.89 -10.73
N LEU A 82 18.74 -4.66 -9.48
CA LEU A 82 18.44 -5.56 -8.37
C LEU A 82 17.44 -4.93 -7.43
N VAL A 83 16.43 -5.70 -7.05
CA VAL A 83 15.34 -5.29 -6.16
C VAL A 83 15.09 -6.37 -5.12
N TYR A 84 14.90 -5.96 -3.87
CA TYR A 84 14.59 -6.85 -2.76
C TYR A 84 13.11 -6.75 -2.45
N VAL A 85 12.48 -7.89 -2.19
CA VAL A 85 11.07 -8.01 -1.83
C VAL A 85 10.94 -8.88 -0.61
N VAL A 86 10.22 -8.41 0.40
CA VAL A 86 9.82 -9.25 1.53
C VAL A 86 8.54 -10.00 1.17
N CYS A 87 8.52 -11.28 1.48
CA CYS A 87 7.41 -12.20 1.25
C CYS A 87 6.85 -12.58 2.62
N GLU A 88 5.75 -11.94 3.01
CA GLU A 88 5.28 -11.85 4.40
C GLU A 88 4.82 -13.20 4.96
N SER A 89 3.96 -13.92 4.24
CA SER A 89 3.49 -15.25 4.67
C SER A 89 4.55 -16.34 4.54
N ALA A 90 5.61 -16.09 3.77
CA ALA A 90 6.67 -17.05 3.52
C ALA A 90 7.91 -16.85 4.40
N ASP A 91 7.96 -15.77 5.19
CA ASP A 91 9.13 -15.37 5.98
C ASP A 91 10.42 -15.38 5.14
N LYS A 92 10.32 -14.80 3.94
CA LYS A 92 11.42 -14.78 2.97
C LYS A 92 11.72 -13.38 2.46
N ILE A 93 12.96 -13.20 2.04
CA ILE A 93 13.39 -12.08 1.21
C ILE A 93 13.80 -12.63 -0.14
N ALA A 94 13.18 -12.14 -1.19
CA ALA A 94 13.49 -12.49 -2.57
C ALA A 94 14.28 -11.35 -3.24
N VAL A 95 15.32 -11.72 -3.97
CA VAL A 95 16.14 -10.79 -4.76
C VAL A 95 15.83 -11.02 -6.22
N VAL A 96 15.20 -10.03 -6.85
CA VAL A 96 14.88 -10.04 -8.28
C VAL A 96 15.98 -9.31 -9.04
N ARG A 97 16.42 -9.91 -10.15
CA ARG A 97 17.32 -9.27 -11.10
C ARG A 97 16.62 -9.09 -12.43
N PHE A 98 16.71 -7.89 -12.97
CA PHE A 98 16.23 -7.52 -14.29
C PHE A 98 17.33 -6.87 -15.10
N GLY A 99 17.62 -7.38 -16.29
CA GLY A 99 18.67 -6.83 -17.15
C GLY A 99 18.63 -7.37 -18.57
N PRO A 100 19.73 -7.28 -19.34
CA PRO A 100 19.74 -7.64 -20.76
C PRO A 100 19.30 -9.09 -21.03
N LYS A 101 19.50 -9.99 -20.06
CA LYS A 101 19.10 -11.41 -20.10
C LYS A 101 17.65 -11.66 -19.66
N GLY A 102 16.85 -10.61 -19.44
CA GLY A 102 15.49 -10.68 -18.93
C GLY A 102 15.40 -10.53 -17.41
N ALA A 103 14.23 -10.84 -16.85
CA ALA A 103 13.98 -10.82 -15.41
C ALA A 103 13.97 -12.23 -14.82
N ARG A 104 14.55 -12.40 -13.62
CA ARG A 104 14.55 -13.67 -12.88
C ARG A 104 14.60 -13.45 -11.38
N LEU A 105 14.18 -14.46 -10.63
CA LEU A 105 14.52 -14.60 -9.22
C LEU A 105 16.00 -14.97 -9.15
N ASP A 106 16.83 -14.08 -8.61
CA ASP A 106 18.28 -14.27 -8.50
C ASP A 106 18.60 -15.21 -7.32
N ARG A 107 17.93 -14.97 -6.18
CA ARG A 107 17.93 -15.83 -4.99
C ARG A 107 16.77 -15.46 -4.06
N ASP A 108 16.43 -16.34 -3.13
CA ASP A 108 15.65 -16.02 -1.94
C ASP A 108 16.28 -16.68 -0.70
N PHE A 109 15.95 -16.14 0.48
CA PHE A 109 16.43 -16.66 1.76
C PHE A 109 15.43 -16.33 2.87
N THR A 110 15.46 -17.14 3.94
CA THR A 110 14.59 -16.98 5.10
C THR A 110 14.99 -15.76 5.94
N THR A 111 13.99 -15.04 6.43
CA THR A 111 14.08 -13.95 7.40
C THR A 111 13.12 -14.26 8.55
N GLY A 112 13.37 -13.72 9.74
CA GLY A 112 12.53 -13.99 10.90
C GLY A 112 13.35 -14.38 12.13
N LEU A 113 12.67 -14.46 13.26
CA LEU A 113 13.19 -14.82 14.58
C LEU A 113 12.71 -16.21 15.00
N HIS A 114 11.54 -16.63 14.52
CA HIS A 114 10.82 -17.79 15.00
C HIS A 114 10.72 -18.87 13.92
N PRO A 115 11.44 -20.00 14.04
CA PRO A 115 11.42 -21.03 13.00
C PRO A 115 10.09 -21.81 12.91
N VAL A 116 9.17 -21.60 13.85
CA VAL A 116 7.91 -22.36 14.00
C VAL A 116 6.65 -21.50 13.90
N ASP A 117 6.80 -20.18 13.98
CA ASP A 117 5.70 -19.21 13.90
C ASP A 117 6.03 -18.24 12.75
N ILE A 118 5.01 -17.73 12.06
CA ILE A 118 5.22 -16.73 11.01
C ILE A 118 5.57 -15.39 11.65
N ASP A 119 6.74 -14.84 11.31
CA ASP A 119 7.20 -13.52 11.79
C ASP A 119 6.57 -12.37 11.00
N GLY A 120 6.22 -12.60 9.74
CA GLY A 120 5.57 -11.62 8.87
C GLY A 120 6.44 -10.39 8.59
N PRO A 121 7.55 -10.55 7.84
CA PRO A 121 8.33 -9.43 7.34
C PRO A 121 7.47 -8.58 6.41
N HIS A 122 7.33 -7.28 6.69
CA HIS A 122 6.37 -6.44 5.98
C HIS A 122 7.02 -5.31 5.19
N GLY A 123 7.87 -4.51 5.84
CA GLY A 123 8.58 -3.40 5.21
C GLY A 123 10.06 -3.71 5.00
N ILE A 124 10.65 -3.09 3.98
CA ILE A 124 12.10 -3.13 3.73
C ILE A 124 12.58 -1.75 3.27
N ALA A 125 13.76 -1.33 3.75
CA ALA A 125 14.45 -0.13 3.26
C ALA A 125 15.96 -0.29 3.39
N PHE A 126 16.71 0.10 2.36
CA PHE A 126 18.18 0.15 2.41
C PHE A 126 18.69 1.44 3.05
N SER A 127 19.88 1.37 3.66
CA SER A 127 20.65 2.56 4.01
C SER A 127 21.04 3.36 2.75
N PRO A 128 21.27 4.67 2.87
CA PRO A 128 21.64 5.52 1.73
C PRO A 128 22.88 5.04 0.95
N ASP A 129 23.87 4.48 1.65
CA ASP A 129 25.09 3.89 1.08
C ASP A 129 24.90 2.45 0.54
N ARG A 130 23.69 1.90 0.70
CA ARG A 130 23.28 0.54 0.33
C ARG A 130 24.15 -0.56 0.96
N GLN A 131 24.88 -0.28 2.04
CA GLN A 131 25.67 -1.30 2.75
C GLN A 131 24.83 -2.13 3.72
N PHE A 132 23.71 -1.57 4.17
CA PHE A 132 22.76 -2.23 5.07
C PHE A 132 21.35 -2.14 4.52
N TYR A 133 20.48 -3.04 4.98
CA TYR A 133 19.04 -2.89 4.83
C TYR A 133 18.33 -3.32 6.10
N TYR A 134 17.12 -2.80 6.27
CA TYR A 134 16.31 -2.97 7.46
C TYR A 134 14.99 -3.62 7.08
N VAL A 135 14.52 -4.55 7.90
CA VAL A 135 13.26 -5.26 7.70
C VAL A 135 12.44 -5.21 8.98
N SER A 136 11.20 -4.73 8.88
CA SER A 136 10.23 -4.78 9.98
C SER A 136 9.53 -6.13 10.01
N LEU A 137 9.45 -6.72 11.19
CA LEU A 137 8.70 -7.94 11.47
C LEU A 137 7.44 -7.59 12.26
N GLY A 138 6.29 -7.76 11.61
CA GLY A 138 4.99 -7.37 12.14
C GLY A 138 4.54 -8.22 13.33
N HIS A 139 4.88 -9.52 13.33
CA HIS A 139 4.48 -10.44 14.37
C HIS A 139 5.55 -10.56 15.47
N GLY A 140 5.07 -10.67 16.71
CA GLY A 140 5.86 -10.85 17.92
C GLY A 140 4.95 -10.89 19.15
N ARG A 141 5.46 -11.29 20.31
CA ARG A 141 4.65 -11.44 21.54
C ARG A 141 5.05 -10.42 22.62
N PRO A 142 4.38 -9.24 22.75
CA PRO A 142 3.38 -8.63 21.86
C PRO A 142 3.97 -7.62 20.85
N PHE A 143 5.26 -7.31 20.94
CA PHE A 143 5.90 -6.24 20.16
C PHE A 143 6.60 -6.80 18.92
N GLY A 144 6.62 -6.03 17.84
CA GLY A 144 7.37 -6.39 16.64
C GLY A 144 8.85 -6.03 16.76
N THR A 145 9.61 -6.33 15.70
CA THR A 145 11.08 -6.17 15.69
C THR A 145 11.55 -5.50 14.40
N LEU A 146 12.60 -4.70 14.47
CA LEU A 146 13.40 -4.28 13.31
C LEU A 146 14.66 -5.13 13.23
N LEU A 147 14.90 -5.76 12.10
CA LEU A 147 16.16 -6.45 11.81
C LEU A 147 17.03 -5.59 10.90
N LYS A 148 18.33 -5.50 11.20
CA LYS A 148 19.36 -4.90 10.36
C LYS A 148 20.18 -6.00 9.70
N TYR A 149 20.36 -5.88 8.40
CA TYR A 149 21.10 -6.81 7.58
C TYR A 149 22.33 -6.15 6.95
N SER A 150 23.38 -6.94 6.78
CA SER A 150 24.50 -6.64 5.88
C SER A 150 24.07 -6.91 4.43
N ALA A 151 24.13 -5.91 3.56
CA ALA A 151 23.83 -6.07 2.13
C ALA A 151 24.91 -6.83 1.35
N LYS A 152 26.07 -7.09 1.98
CA LYS A 152 27.17 -7.84 1.38
C LYS A 152 26.87 -9.33 1.30
N ASP A 153 26.22 -9.88 2.33
CA ASP A 153 26.04 -11.31 2.54
C ASP A 153 24.67 -11.69 3.11
N ASP A 154 23.73 -10.74 3.14
CA ASP A 154 22.33 -10.90 3.57
C ASP A 154 22.17 -11.46 5.00
N ARG A 155 23.15 -11.22 5.88
CA ARG A 155 23.13 -11.66 7.29
C ARG A 155 22.54 -10.62 8.21
N VAL A 156 21.73 -11.06 9.17
CA VAL A 156 21.29 -10.23 10.31
C VAL A 156 22.51 -9.88 11.16
N ILE A 157 22.69 -8.59 11.42
CA ILE A 157 23.80 -8.04 12.21
C ILE A 157 23.32 -7.16 13.37
N GLY A 158 22.02 -6.96 13.51
CA GLY A 158 21.44 -6.20 14.61
C GLY A 158 19.92 -6.33 14.63
N GLN A 159 19.34 -6.12 15.80
CA GLN A 159 17.90 -6.15 16.00
C GLN A 159 17.47 -5.20 17.11
N VAL A 160 16.23 -4.73 17.05
CA VAL A 160 15.63 -3.93 18.11
C VAL A 160 14.13 -4.17 18.20
N THR A 161 13.61 -4.26 19.42
CA THR A 161 12.17 -4.35 19.68
C THR A 161 11.50 -3.00 19.39
N LEU A 162 10.33 -3.04 18.75
CA LEU A 162 9.55 -1.87 18.34
C LEU A 162 8.21 -1.80 19.09
N GLY A 163 7.24 -1.06 18.52
CA GLY A 163 5.85 -1.08 18.94
C GLY A 163 5.07 -2.26 18.34
N LEU A 164 3.74 -2.10 18.31
CA LEU A 164 2.83 -3.13 17.82
C LEU A 164 2.75 -3.10 16.29
N PHE A 165 2.90 -4.27 15.65
CA PHE A 165 2.72 -4.46 14.20
C PHE A 165 3.51 -3.47 13.33
N PRO A 166 4.85 -3.41 13.45
CA PRO A 166 5.65 -2.55 12.60
C PRO A 166 5.46 -2.92 11.12
N ALA A 167 5.11 -1.92 10.31
CA ALA A 167 4.78 -2.10 8.90
C ALA A 167 5.84 -1.40 8.03
N THR A 168 5.54 -0.21 7.52
CA THR A 168 6.45 0.49 6.60
C THR A 168 7.57 1.21 7.34
N LEU A 169 8.72 1.35 6.69
CA LEU A 169 9.84 2.11 7.20
C LEU A 169 10.52 2.94 6.12
N ASP A 170 11.36 3.88 6.58
CA ASP A 170 12.26 4.67 5.75
C ASP A 170 13.52 5.06 6.57
N VAL A 171 14.62 5.35 5.88
CA VAL A 171 15.92 5.69 6.49
C VAL A 171 16.25 7.14 6.20
N THR A 172 16.76 7.87 7.20
CA THR A 172 17.18 9.26 6.98
C THR A 172 18.30 9.34 5.93
N PRO A 173 18.38 10.43 5.13
CA PRO A 173 19.39 10.54 4.06
C PRO A 173 20.85 10.49 4.52
N ASP A 174 21.11 10.83 5.79
CA ASP A 174 22.41 10.71 6.44
C ASP A 174 22.70 9.30 6.98
N GLY A 175 21.71 8.40 6.96
CA GLY A 175 21.80 7.03 7.45
C GLY A 175 21.69 6.88 8.97
N SER A 176 21.46 7.97 9.71
CA SER A 176 21.51 7.97 11.19
C SER A 176 20.31 7.29 11.85
N PHE A 177 19.11 7.43 11.27
CA PHE A 177 17.86 6.95 11.88
C PHE A 177 16.99 6.17 10.91
N VAL A 178 16.33 5.13 11.44
CA VAL A 178 15.25 4.40 10.78
C VAL A 178 13.93 4.75 11.46
N TYR A 179 12.96 5.22 10.66
CA TYR A 179 11.59 5.49 11.12
C TYR A 179 10.72 4.32 10.73
N VAL A 180 10.07 3.68 11.70
CA VAL A 180 9.23 2.49 11.50
C VAL A 180 7.84 2.76 12.01
N VAL A 181 6.85 2.61 11.15
CA VAL A 181 5.45 2.81 11.50
C VAL A 181 4.91 1.60 12.24
N ASN A 182 4.29 1.80 13.41
CA ASN A 182 3.63 0.75 14.17
C ASN A 182 2.14 0.71 13.80
N PHE A 183 1.78 -0.16 12.86
CA PHE A 183 0.45 -0.26 12.27
C PHE A 183 -0.46 -1.17 13.13
N ASN A 184 -0.83 -0.70 14.33
CA ASN A 184 -1.62 -1.50 15.27
C ASN A 184 -3.02 -1.84 14.70
N LEU A 185 -3.15 -3.02 14.09
CA LEU A 185 -4.35 -3.48 13.38
C LEU A 185 -5.26 -4.40 14.22
N HIS A 186 -4.92 -4.62 15.48
CA HIS A 186 -5.66 -5.49 16.40
C HIS A 186 -6.08 -4.75 17.67
N GLY A 187 -7.16 -5.25 18.28
CA GLY A 187 -7.73 -4.68 19.49
C GLY A 187 -8.54 -3.42 19.21
N ASP A 188 -8.57 -2.52 20.19
CA ASP A 188 -9.34 -1.28 20.11
C ASP A 188 -8.71 -0.32 19.09
N MET A 189 -9.57 0.44 18.41
CA MET A 189 -9.16 1.50 17.46
C MET A 189 -8.62 2.70 18.24
N VAL A 190 -7.35 2.61 18.64
CA VAL A 190 -6.64 3.63 19.40
C VAL A 190 -5.44 4.18 18.62
N PRO A 191 -5.01 5.42 18.92
CA PRO A 191 -3.80 5.97 18.34
C PRO A 191 -2.59 5.04 18.53
N SER A 192 -1.77 4.93 17.49
CA SER A 192 -0.51 4.19 17.50
C SER A 192 0.66 5.15 17.36
N SER A 193 1.81 4.69 16.85
CA SER A 193 3.07 5.42 16.88
C SER A 193 4.00 5.14 15.70
N VAL A 194 5.05 5.95 15.61
CA VAL A 194 6.24 5.71 14.78
C VAL A 194 7.45 5.53 15.71
N SER A 195 8.13 4.39 15.59
CA SER A 195 9.39 4.11 16.29
C SER A 195 10.54 4.79 15.54
N VAL A 196 11.48 5.39 16.27
CA VAL A 196 12.71 5.99 15.72
C VAL A 196 13.90 5.22 16.27
N VAL A 197 14.66 4.59 15.39
CA VAL A 197 15.79 3.72 15.73
C VAL A 197 17.08 4.37 15.28
N ALA A 198 18.05 4.53 16.19
CA ALA A 198 19.43 4.84 15.83
C ALA A 198 20.02 3.67 15.05
N ALA A 199 20.34 3.91 13.78
CA ALA A 199 20.62 2.87 12.79
C ALA A 199 21.94 2.15 13.05
N GLU A 200 22.93 2.83 13.63
CA GLU A 200 24.24 2.26 13.97
C GLU A 200 24.10 1.22 15.08
N ASP A 201 23.59 1.65 16.23
CA ASP A 201 23.53 0.86 17.47
C ASP A 201 22.30 -0.05 17.59
N MET A 202 21.30 0.12 16.70
CA MET A 202 20.01 -0.56 16.79
C MET A 202 19.32 -0.32 18.14
N ILE A 203 19.16 0.96 18.50
CA ILE A 203 18.48 1.39 19.72
C ILE A 203 17.27 2.25 19.34
N GLU A 204 16.09 1.94 19.87
CA GLU A 204 14.93 2.80 19.74
C GLU A 204 15.10 4.03 20.65
N VAL A 205 15.31 5.20 20.04
CA VAL A 205 15.58 6.46 20.75
C VAL A 205 14.31 7.27 21.02
N ALA A 206 13.25 7.00 20.26
CA ALA A 206 11.95 7.63 20.47
C ALA A 206 10.83 6.75 19.93
N ARG A 207 9.65 6.86 20.55
CA ARG A 207 8.40 6.30 20.05
C ARG A 207 7.37 7.41 20.03
N ILE A 208 7.04 7.89 18.84
CA ILE A 208 6.28 9.12 18.63
C ILE A 208 4.81 8.76 18.43
N PRO A 209 3.89 9.14 19.34
CA PRO A 209 2.47 8.94 19.13
C PRO A 209 1.99 9.71 17.89
N THR A 210 1.19 9.05 17.07
CA THR A 210 0.58 9.62 15.87
C THR A 210 -0.94 9.43 15.94
N GLY A 211 -1.57 9.13 14.80
CA GLY A 211 -2.96 8.70 14.74
C GLY A 211 -3.15 7.19 14.83
N THR A 212 -4.39 6.77 14.60
CA THR A 212 -4.89 5.40 14.58
C THR A 212 -4.48 4.71 13.28
N MET A 213 -3.92 3.50 13.39
CA MET A 213 -3.50 2.68 12.24
C MET A 213 -2.65 3.46 11.22
N PRO A 214 -1.50 4.04 11.65
CA PRO A 214 -0.56 4.64 10.71
C PRO A 214 0.02 3.54 9.83
N HIS A 215 0.11 3.76 8.52
CA HIS A 215 0.51 2.72 7.58
C HIS A 215 1.76 3.09 6.77
N GLY A 216 1.57 3.79 5.65
CA GLY A 216 2.66 4.21 4.77
C GLY A 216 3.27 5.53 5.16
N SER A 217 4.60 5.56 5.30
CA SER A 217 5.33 6.76 5.66
C SER A 217 6.65 6.93 4.92
N ARG A 218 7.09 8.18 4.72
CA ARG A 218 8.35 8.52 4.07
C ARG A 218 8.98 9.77 4.64
N ILE A 219 10.31 9.83 4.59
CA ILE A 219 11.11 10.97 4.98
C ILE A 219 11.31 11.88 3.76
N ASN A 220 11.31 13.20 3.96
CA ASN A 220 11.54 14.14 2.88
C ASN A 220 13.02 14.09 2.43
N PRO A 221 13.34 14.51 1.19
CA PRO A 221 14.72 14.47 0.67
C PRO A 221 15.76 15.21 1.52
N ALA A 222 15.32 16.26 2.25
CA ALA A 222 16.19 17.01 3.16
C ALA A 222 16.45 16.31 4.51
N GLY A 223 15.74 15.22 4.81
CA GLY A 223 15.86 14.49 6.08
C GLY A 223 15.28 15.21 7.29
N THR A 224 14.59 16.33 7.11
CA THR A 224 14.10 17.21 8.19
C THR A 224 12.69 16.87 8.67
N LYS A 225 11.90 16.17 7.83
CA LYS A 225 10.50 15.85 8.10
C LYS A 225 10.19 14.42 7.68
N GLN A 226 9.41 13.72 8.49
CA GLN A 226 8.78 12.46 8.15
C GLN A 226 7.27 12.67 8.04
N TYR A 227 6.63 11.98 7.10
CA TYR A 227 5.19 12.08 6.88
C TYR A 227 4.54 10.71 7.05
N SER A 228 3.54 10.62 7.93
CA SER A 228 2.83 9.37 8.24
C SER A 228 1.34 9.48 7.90
N ALA A 229 0.83 8.50 7.16
CA ALA A 229 -0.57 8.39 6.80
C ALA A 229 -1.35 7.60 7.88
N CYS A 230 -2.26 8.26 8.60
CA CYS A 230 -3.07 7.65 9.65
C CYS A 230 -4.44 7.25 9.10
N MET A 231 -4.60 5.96 8.80
CA MET A 231 -5.68 5.44 7.97
C MET A 231 -7.07 5.68 8.55
N MET A 232 -7.23 5.50 9.86
CA MET A 232 -8.54 5.56 10.51
C MET A 232 -8.92 6.96 10.99
N ASP A 233 -8.00 7.92 10.88
CA ASP A 233 -8.22 9.31 11.28
C ASP A 233 -8.39 10.24 10.08
N ASP A 234 -8.25 9.74 8.85
CA ASP A 234 -8.20 10.56 7.64
C ASP A 234 -7.11 11.65 7.69
N THR A 235 -6.01 11.40 8.41
CA THR A 235 -4.98 12.43 8.62
C THR A 235 -3.62 12.09 8.04
N LEU A 236 -2.95 13.13 7.55
CA LEU A 236 -1.51 13.17 7.31
C LEU A 236 -0.84 13.81 8.52
N VAL A 237 0.17 13.14 9.08
CA VAL A 237 0.96 13.62 10.22
C VAL A 237 2.37 13.99 9.74
N GLU A 238 2.84 15.18 10.10
CA GLU A 238 4.23 15.58 9.90
C GLU A 238 5.00 15.48 11.22
N ILE A 239 6.11 14.74 11.21
CA ILE A 239 7.04 14.59 12.31
C ILE A 239 8.32 15.37 11.99
N ASP A 240 8.82 16.12 12.96
CA ASP A 240 10.14 16.74 12.90
C ASP A 240 11.21 15.73 13.31
N THR A 241 12.16 15.50 12.42
CA THR A 241 13.17 14.46 12.61
C THR A 241 14.29 14.86 13.56
N GLN A 242 14.45 16.14 13.87
CA GLN A 242 15.48 16.62 14.79
C GLN A 242 14.99 16.58 16.25
N THR A 243 13.70 16.83 16.44
CA THR A 243 13.08 16.91 17.79
C THR A 243 12.29 15.68 18.18
N PHE A 244 12.07 14.75 17.24
CA PHE A 244 11.24 13.54 17.42
C PHE A 244 9.82 13.85 17.91
N LYS A 245 9.22 14.91 17.36
CA LYS A 245 7.89 15.36 17.74
C LYS A 245 7.01 15.59 16.51
N VAL A 246 5.72 15.33 16.66
CA VAL A 246 4.73 15.76 15.68
C VAL A 246 4.75 17.28 15.59
N SER A 247 4.95 17.80 14.38
CA SER A 247 4.91 19.23 14.07
C SER A 247 3.50 19.71 13.81
N ARG A 248 2.71 18.92 13.07
CA ARG A 248 1.36 19.27 12.62
C ARG A 248 0.64 18.07 12.01
N HIS A 249 -0.68 18.20 11.94
CA HIS A 249 -1.60 17.27 11.31
C HIS A 249 -2.30 17.95 10.13
N PHE A 250 -2.83 17.16 9.21
CA PHE A 250 -3.66 17.63 8.12
C PHE A 250 -4.84 16.68 7.91
N LEU A 251 -6.07 17.19 8.00
CA LEU A 251 -7.28 16.41 7.72
C LEU A 251 -7.48 16.34 6.20
N LEU A 252 -7.63 15.13 5.67
CA LEU A 252 -7.68 14.86 4.21
C LEU A 252 -9.11 14.65 3.70
N THR A 253 -10.10 14.56 4.57
CA THR A 253 -11.51 14.36 4.18
C THR A 253 -11.97 15.48 3.23
N LYS A 254 -12.57 15.10 2.10
CA LYS A 254 -12.95 16.05 1.06
C LYS A 254 -14.00 17.06 1.56
N GLY A 255 -13.72 18.34 1.38
CA GLY A 255 -14.57 19.45 1.86
C GLY A 255 -14.39 19.80 3.34
N LYS A 256 -13.48 19.12 4.07
CA LYS A 256 -13.12 19.41 5.46
C LYS A 256 -11.61 19.59 5.64
N GLU A 257 -10.89 19.87 4.56
CA GLU A 257 -9.43 19.91 4.57
C GLU A 257 -8.91 21.03 5.47
N MET A 258 -8.05 20.68 6.43
CA MET A 258 -7.52 21.65 7.38
C MET A 258 -6.17 21.21 7.95
N GLY A 259 -5.21 22.13 7.98
CA GLY A 259 -3.95 22.00 8.69
C GLY A 259 -4.09 22.39 10.16
N MET A 260 -3.46 21.63 11.05
CA MET A 260 -3.59 21.77 12.51
C MET A 260 -2.23 21.59 13.18
N SER A 261 -1.93 22.35 14.24
CA SER A 261 -0.70 22.16 15.04
C SER A 261 -0.81 20.98 16.02
N GLY A 262 -2.01 20.67 16.48
CA GLY A 262 -2.31 19.52 17.34
C GLY A 262 -3.12 18.44 16.63
N PRO A 263 -3.36 17.29 17.29
CA PRO A 263 -4.25 16.26 16.76
C PRO A 263 -5.65 16.82 16.54
N PRO A 264 -6.43 16.31 15.57
CA PRO A 264 -7.80 16.74 15.37
C PRO A 264 -8.64 16.48 16.63
N ASN A 265 -9.53 17.41 16.99
CA ASN A 265 -10.51 17.16 18.04
C ASN A 265 -11.47 16.05 17.57
N ALA A 266 -11.96 15.22 18.50
CA ALA A 266 -12.90 14.12 18.22
C ALA A 266 -14.20 14.57 17.49
N HIS A 267 -14.55 15.86 17.59
CA HIS A 267 -15.70 16.43 16.88
C HIS A 267 -15.37 16.92 15.45
N SER A 268 -14.11 17.28 15.17
CA SER A 268 -13.64 17.73 13.84
C SER A 268 -13.30 16.57 12.90
N SER A 269 -12.99 15.39 13.43
CA SER A 269 -13.03 14.12 12.69
C SER A 269 -14.46 13.70 12.32
N GLY A 270 -15.46 14.54 12.64
CA GLY A 270 -16.79 14.52 12.03
C GLY A 270 -17.48 13.18 12.15
N GLY A 271 -17.70 12.70 13.38
CA GLY A 271 -18.53 11.52 13.62
C GLY A 271 -18.17 10.39 12.67
N MET A 272 -16.88 10.08 12.54
CA MET A 272 -16.50 8.75 12.11
C MET A 272 -17.02 7.82 13.19
N GLU A 273 -18.29 7.41 13.08
CA GLU A 273 -18.68 6.10 13.55
C GLU A 273 -17.58 5.20 13.01
N HIS A 274 -16.67 4.80 13.89
CA HIS A 274 -15.84 3.64 13.67
C HIS A 274 -16.87 2.55 13.50
N ALA A 275 -17.36 2.38 12.26
CA ALA A 275 -18.24 1.30 11.91
C ALA A 275 -17.43 0.10 12.33
N ALA A 276 -17.82 -0.47 13.47
CA ALA A 276 -17.19 -1.66 13.98
C ALA A 276 -17.16 -2.60 12.77
N HIS A 277 -15.95 -2.96 12.33
CA HIS A 277 -15.67 -3.82 11.19
C HIS A 277 -15.51 -3.21 9.78
N ASP A 278 -15.62 -1.89 9.54
CA ASP A 278 -15.18 -1.30 8.23
C ASP A 278 -13.65 -1.18 8.20
N THR A 279 -12.99 -2.29 7.93
CA THR A 279 -11.55 -2.36 7.59
C THR A 279 -11.30 -1.92 6.14
N GLY A 280 -12.20 -1.14 5.52
CA GLY A 280 -12.20 -0.75 4.10
C GLY A 280 -10.96 -0.01 3.59
N GLY A 281 -9.96 0.26 4.43
CA GLY A 281 -8.61 0.65 4.03
C GLY A 281 -7.67 -0.51 3.69
N HIS A 282 -8.02 -1.75 4.07
CA HIS A 282 -7.36 -3.02 3.68
C HIS A 282 -8.26 -3.91 2.82
N GLY A 283 -9.57 -3.64 2.84
CA GLY A 283 -10.57 -4.42 2.14
C GLY A 283 -10.57 -4.24 0.62
N GLN A 284 -10.99 -5.28 -0.08
CA GLN A 284 -11.34 -5.24 -1.49
C GLN A 284 -12.73 -4.62 -1.74
N GLU A 285 -13.39 -4.12 -0.68
CA GLU A 285 -14.74 -3.59 -0.75
C GLU A 285 -14.77 -2.20 -1.40
N PRO A 286 -15.65 -1.96 -2.39
CA PRO A 286 -15.85 -0.63 -2.95
C PRO A 286 -16.36 0.38 -1.92
N PRO A 287 -16.03 1.68 -2.05
CA PRO A 287 -16.62 2.72 -1.21
C PRO A 287 -18.13 2.78 -1.40
N LYS A 288 -18.85 3.11 -0.32
CA LYS A 288 -20.30 3.29 -0.33
C LYS A 288 -20.65 4.61 -1.02
N PRO A 289 -21.84 4.72 -1.65
CA PRO A 289 -22.30 5.99 -2.22
C PRO A 289 -22.28 7.11 -1.17
N GLY A 290 -21.60 8.22 -1.48
CA GLY A 290 -21.47 9.37 -0.58
C GLY A 290 -20.24 9.37 0.32
N ASP A 291 -19.40 8.33 0.27
CA ASP A 291 -18.13 8.30 1.00
C ASP A 291 -17.18 9.41 0.52
N ILE A 292 -16.79 10.29 1.44
CA ILE A 292 -15.82 11.38 1.21
C ILE A 292 -14.52 11.19 1.99
N GLY A 293 -14.42 10.09 2.75
CA GLY A 293 -13.27 9.77 3.58
C GLY A 293 -12.07 9.34 2.74
N CYS A 294 -10.88 9.68 3.21
CA CYS A 294 -9.64 9.43 2.49
C CYS A 294 -9.14 7.99 2.72
N SER A 295 -9.11 7.54 3.98
CA SER A 295 -8.36 6.39 4.47
C SER A 295 -6.94 6.36 3.89
N PRO A 296 -6.07 7.29 4.31
CA PRO A 296 -4.76 7.48 3.69
C PRO A 296 -3.85 6.28 3.99
N THR A 297 -3.30 5.65 2.95
CA THR A 297 -2.46 4.44 3.09
C THR A 297 -0.98 4.70 2.88
N TRP A 298 -0.64 5.83 2.23
CA TRP A 298 0.74 6.20 1.93
C TRP A 298 0.91 7.70 1.79
N ALA A 299 2.03 8.23 2.33
CA ALA A 299 2.46 9.62 2.15
C ALA A 299 3.83 9.64 1.48
N GLN A 300 3.91 10.23 0.28
CA GLN A 300 5.10 10.25 -0.57
C GLN A 300 5.54 11.71 -0.84
N PRO A 301 6.67 12.16 -0.28
CA PRO A 301 7.26 13.45 -0.64
C PRO A 301 7.65 13.51 -2.11
N SER A 302 7.55 14.71 -2.69
CA SER A 302 8.15 15.01 -3.98
C SER A 302 9.69 14.98 -3.92
N PRO A 303 10.39 14.78 -5.05
CA PRO A 303 11.86 14.74 -5.08
C PRO A 303 12.55 16.01 -4.59
N ASP A 304 11.86 17.16 -4.64
CA ASP A 304 12.32 18.45 -4.12
C ASP A 304 11.79 18.76 -2.71
N GLY A 305 10.96 17.88 -2.14
CA GLY A 305 10.32 18.05 -0.83
C GLY A 305 9.27 19.16 -0.75
N SER A 306 8.90 19.80 -1.87
CA SER A 306 7.95 20.91 -1.89
C SER A 306 6.49 20.47 -1.74
N LYS A 307 6.18 19.21 -2.07
CA LYS A 307 4.84 18.60 -2.00
C LYS A 307 4.87 17.26 -1.27
N VAL A 308 3.71 16.86 -0.75
CA VAL A 308 3.44 15.50 -0.26
C VAL A 308 2.24 14.94 -1.00
N TYR A 309 2.41 13.79 -1.64
CA TYR A 309 1.34 13.06 -2.31
C TYR A 309 0.78 12.00 -1.35
N VAL A 310 -0.52 12.06 -1.07
CA VAL A 310 -1.17 11.13 -0.15
C VAL A 310 -2.14 10.24 -0.92
N ALA A 311 -1.96 8.92 -0.83
CA ALA A 311 -2.88 7.94 -1.42
C ALA A 311 -4.12 7.79 -0.54
N CYS A 312 -5.23 8.39 -0.95
CA CYS A 312 -6.53 8.20 -0.32
C CYS A 312 -7.19 6.95 -0.87
N ASN A 313 -7.03 5.84 -0.16
CA ASN A 313 -7.46 4.53 -0.63
C ASN A 313 -8.97 4.45 -0.79
N LYS A 314 -9.74 4.95 0.19
CA LYS A 314 -11.21 4.84 0.17
C LYS A 314 -11.80 5.66 -0.97
N SER A 315 -11.40 6.92 -1.12
CA SER A 315 -11.90 7.82 -2.17
C SER A 315 -11.27 7.64 -3.56
N SER A 316 -10.25 6.78 -3.71
CA SER A 316 -9.58 6.49 -4.99
C SER A 316 -8.99 7.73 -5.67
N GLU A 317 -8.31 8.55 -4.87
CA GLU A 317 -7.64 9.77 -5.34
C GLU A 317 -6.29 9.94 -4.66
N ILE A 318 -5.42 10.74 -5.26
CA ILE A 318 -4.18 11.19 -4.66
C ILE A 318 -4.34 12.66 -4.30
N VAL A 319 -4.16 12.99 -3.02
CA VAL A 319 -4.20 14.36 -2.53
C VAL A 319 -2.79 14.94 -2.56
N GLU A 320 -2.60 16.01 -3.31
CA GLU A 320 -1.35 16.77 -3.33
C GLU A 320 -1.40 17.88 -2.28
N VAL A 321 -0.56 17.79 -1.25
CA VAL A 321 -0.44 18.77 -0.18
C VAL A 321 0.82 19.61 -0.40
N ASP A 322 0.70 20.93 -0.34
CA ASP A 322 1.85 21.85 -0.33
C ASP A 322 2.58 21.72 1.00
N ALA A 323 3.84 21.25 1.00
CA ALA A 323 4.57 20.99 2.23
C ALA A 323 4.86 22.28 3.00
N LYS A 324 5.00 23.44 2.35
CA LYS A 324 5.28 24.70 3.05
C LYS A 324 3.99 25.31 3.60
N ARG A 325 3.00 25.51 2.74
CA ARG A 325 1.72 26.16 3.06
C ARG A 325 0.79 25.27 3.88
N TRP A 326 1.02 23.95 3.85
CA TRP A 326 0.23 22.93 4.53
C TRP A 326 -1.24 23.00 4.13
N GLN A 327 -1.49 22.95 2.82
CA GLN A 327 -2.80 23.08 2.19
C GLN A 327 -2.87 22.16 0.96
N VAL A 328 -4.05 21.64 0.66
CA VAL A 328 -4.28 20.88 -0.59
C VAL A 328 -4.04 21.81 -1.77
N SER A 329 -3.13 21.41 -2.66
CA SER A 329 -2.88 22.08 -3.94
C SER A 329 -3.85 21.59 -5.01
N ARG A 330 -4.13 20.27 -5.04
CA ARG A 330 -5.12 19.65 -5.92
C ARG A 330 -5.41 18.21 -5.48
N ARG A 331 -6.46 17.63 -6.05
CA ARG A 331 -6.83 16.22 -5.94
C ARG A 331 -6.72 15.58 -7.32
N ILE A 332 -5.99 14.48 -7.41
CA ILE A 332 -5.72 13.76 -8.66
C ILE A 332 -6.57 12.48 -8.63
N PRO A 333 -7.54 12.31 -9.56
CA PRO A 333 -8.27 11.05 -9.67
C PRO A 333 -7.30 9.89 -9.94
N ALA A 334 -7.44 8.80 -9.18
CA ALA A 334 -6.57 7.64 -9.30
C ALA A 334 -7.36 6.38 -9.68
N GLY A 335 -6.68 5.24 -9.74
CA GLY A 335 -7.37 3.96 -9.88
C GLY A 335 -8.08 3.55 -8.58
N PRO A 336 -9.06 2.63 -8.66
CA PRO A 336 -9.78 2.16 -7.47
C PRO A 336 -8.84 1.62 -6.40
N GLY A 337 -8.87 2.22 -5.22
CA GLY A 337 -8.07 1.78 -4.08
C GLY A 337 -6.58 2.05 -4.25
N VAL A 338 -6.21 3.24 -4.71
CA VAL A 338 -4.81 3.69 -4.71
C VAL A 338 -4.19 3.48 -3.32
N TYR A 339 -3.01 2.86 -3.27
CA TYR A 339 -2.44 2.29 -2.05
C TYR A 339 -1.02 2.81 -1.81
N ASN A 340 -0.01 2.29 -2.52
CA ASN A 340 1.36 2.77 -2.40
C ASN A 340 1.72 3.72 -3.54
N LEU A 341 2.64 4.65 -3.26
CA LEU A 341 3.11 5.64 -4.22
C LEU A 341 4.63 5.60 -4.34
N ALA A 342 5.14 5.87 -5.54
CA ALA A 342 6.55 6.17 -5.77
C ALA A 342 6.70 7.32 -6.76
N VAL A 343 7.74 8.12 -6.59
CA VAL A 343 8.04 9.25 -7.48
C VAL A 343 9.38 9.06 -8.18
N THR A 344 9.43 9.46 -9.43
CA THR A 344 10.67 9.58 -10.21
C THR A 344 11.21 11.01 -10.07
N ARG A 345 12.53 11.19 -10.25
CA ARG A 345 13.14 12.53 -10.28
C ARG A 345 12.68 13.39 -11.46
N ASP A 346 12.26 12.76 -12.57
CA ASP A 346 11.83 13.45 -13.78
C ASP A 346 10.33 13.83 -13.77
N GLY A 347 9.63 13.63 -12.65
CA GLY A 347 8.29 14.16 -12.45
C GLY A 347 7.16 13.21 -12.84
N LYS A 348 7.35 11.90 -12.75
CA LYS A 348 6.26 10.91 -12.76
C LYS A 348 5.93 10.43 -11.36
N LEU A 349 4.65 10.19 -11.13
CA LEU A 349 4.11 9.53 -9.95
C LEU A 349 3.52 8.19 -10.35
N ILE A 350 3.88 7.14 -9.62
CA ILE A 350 3.38 5.78 -9.83
C ILE A 350 2.53 5.44 -8.62
N GLY A 351 1.32 4.93 -8.85
CA GLY A 351 0.41 4.49 -7.79
C GLY A 351 -0.07 3.07 -8.03
N THR A 352 -0.02 2.23 -6.99
CA THR A 352 -0.63 0.89 -7.03
C THR A 352 -2.11 0.98 -6.63
N ASN A 353 -2.99 0.30 -7.35
CA ASN A 353 -4.45 0.36 -7.15
C ASN A 353 -4.97 -1.01 -6.67
N LYS A 354 -5.05 -1.19 -5.34
CA LYS A 354 -5.29 -2.48 -4.68
C LYS A 354 -6.66 -3.09 -5.01
N ARG A 355 -7.70 -2.26 -5.19
CA ARG A 355 -9.05 -2.72 -5.58
C ARG A 355 -9.24 -2.83 -7.09
N GLY A 356 -8.45 -2.08 -7.87
CA GLY A 356 -8.54 -2.00 -9.32
C GLY A 356 -7.48 -2.83 -10.07
N PRO A 357 -6.99 -3.93 -9.49
CA PRO A 357 -5.68 -4.58 -9.74
C PRO A 357 -4.86 -3.98 -10.89
N SER A 358 -4.27 -2.81 -10.62
CA SER A 358 -3.55 -2.06 -11.65
C SER A 358 -2.52 -1.11 -11.06
N VAL A 359 -1.69 -0.56 -11.94
CA VAL A 359 -0.70 0.47 -11.64
C VAL A 359 -1.00 1.68 -12.50
N SER A 360 -1.21 2.82 -11.87
CA SER A 360 -1.40 4.11 -12.53
C SER A 360 -0.08 4.87 -12.61
N ILE A 361 0.20 5.48 -13.75
CA ILE A 361 1.37 6.34 -13.98
C ILE A 361 0.87 7.73 -14.34
N PHE A 362 1.28 8.75 -13.59
CA PHE A 362 0.84 10.13 -13.76
C PHE A 362 2.02 11.02 -14.11
N ASP A 363 1.75 12.06 -14.91
CA ASP A 363 2.64 13.21 -15.05
C ASP A 363 2.40 14.17 -13.88
N LEU A 364 3.40 14.40 -13.03
CA LEU A 364 3.26 15.26 -11.85
C LEU A 364 3.10 16.73 -12.19
N LYS A 365 3.47 17.18 -13.39
CA LYS A 365 3.27 18.59 -13.75
C LYS A 365 1.79 18.85 -13.98
N THR A 366 1.14 18.03 -14.81
CA THR A 366 -0.26 18.21 -15.20
C THR A 366 -1.24 17.51 -14.26
N GLY A 367 -0.81 16.47 -13.55
CA GLY A 367 -1.67 15.59 -12.76
C GLY A 367 -2.48 14.61 -13.62
N SER A 368 -2.16 14.50 -14.91
CA SER A 368 -2.87 13.59 -15.83
C SER A 368 -2.31 12.18 -15.75
N GLU A 369 -3.19 11.19 -15.81
CA GLU A 369 -2.81 9.77 -15.91
C GLU A 369 -2.31 9.48 -17.34
N LEU A 370 -1.04 9.10 -17.45
CA LEU A 370 -0.39 8.74 -18.70
C LEU A 370 -0.72 7.31 -19.12
N ALA A 371 -0.84 6.40 -18.15
CA ALA A 371 -1.18 5.01 -18.38
C ALA A 371 -1.76 4.37 -17.12
N ARG A 372 -2.62 3.38 -17.32
CA ARG A 372 -3.10 2.45 -16.28
C ARG A 372 -2.86 1.03 -16.76
N LEU A 373 -1.99 0.31 -16.07
CA LEU A 373 -1.53 -1.02 -16.48
C LEU A 373 -2.16 -2.07 -15.56
N PRO A 374 -2.87 -3.09 -16.10
CA PRO A 374 -3.38 -4.18 -15.27
C PRO A 374 -2.21 -4.99 -14.71
N THR A 375 -2.34 -5.46 -13.47
CA THR A 375 -1.38 -6.41 -12.88
C THR A 375 -1.77 -7.84 -13.23
N LYS A 376 -0.77 -8.73 -13.29
CA LYS A 376 -0.93 -10.18 -13.53
C LYS A 376 -1.76 -10.83 -12.42
N ARG A 377 -1.58 -10.39 -11.18
CA ARG A 377 -2.29 -10.87 -9.98
C ARG A 377 -3.18 -9.79 -9.36
N LYS A 378 -4.07 -10.20 -8.45
CA LYS A 378 -5.15 -9.35 -7.95
C LYS A 378 -4.74 -8.37 -6.85
N VAL A 379 -3.73 -8.69 -6.06
CA VAL A 379 -3.43 -7.95 -4.82
C VAL A 379 -2.14 -7.17 -5.00
N VAL A 380 -2.22 -6.05 -5.72
CA VAL A 380 -1.07 -5.15 -5.89
C VAL A 380 -0.71 -4.48 -4.57
N HIS A 381 0.59 -4.42 -4.26
CA HIS A 381 1.09 -3.91 -2.99
C HIS A 381 2.09 -2.77 -3.20
N GLY A 382 3.39 -3.06 -3.10
CA GLY A 382 4.48 -2.10 -3.11
C GLY A 382 4.88 -1.64 -4.50
N VAL A 383 5.51 -0.47 -4.57
CA VAL A 383 6.17 0.02 -5.78
C VAL A 383 7.45 0.76 -5.42
N VAL A 384 8.51 0.49 -6.17
CA VAL A 384 9.77 1.24 -6.10
C VAL A 384 10.25 1.60 -7.50
N VAL A 385 10.97 2.71 -7.63
CA VAL A 385 11.49 3.24 -8.89
C VAL A 385 13.01 3.16 -8.88
N SER A 386 13.59 2.74 -10.01
CA SER A 386 15.04 2.76 -10.22
C SER A 386 15.62 4.19 -10.18
N PRO A 387 16.84 4.41 -9.66
CA PRO A 387 17.40 5.76 -9.50
C PRO A 387 17.57 6.57 -10.78
N ASP A 388 17.68 5.89 -11.93
CA ASP A 388 17.74 6.49 -13.28
C ASP A 388 16.34 6.87 -13.83
N GLY A 389 15.27 6.54 -13.10
CA GLY A 389 13.89 6.80 -13.46
C GLY A 389 13.35 5.94 -14.61
N ARG A 390 14.08 4.89 -15.02
CA ARG A 390 13.70 4.13 -16.22
C ARG A 390 12.65 3.07 -15.96
N TYR A 391 12.77 2.37 -14.84
CA TYR A 391 11.91 1.25 -14.48
C TYR A 391 11.25 1.45 -13.13
N ALA A 392 10.00 1.00 -13.01
CA ALA A 392 9.33 0.74 -11.74
C ALA A 392 9.20 -0.76 -11.52
N PHE A 393 9.31 -1.18 -10.27
CA PHE A 393 9.15 -2.56 -9.82
C PHE A 393 7.99 -2.60 -8.84
N VAL A 394 7.04 -3.48 -9.11
CA VAL A 394 5.78 -3.53 -8.37
C VAL A 394 5.63 -4.92 -7.78
N SER A 395 5.51 -5.00 -6.45
CA SER A 395 5.17 -6.24 -5.78
C SER A 395 3.66 -6.47 -5.85
N VAL A 396 3.26 -7.69 -6.17
CA VAL A 396 1.88 -8.13 -6.23
C VAL A 396 1.77 -9.42 -5.43
N GLU A 397 1.00 -9.40 -4.37
CA GLU A 397 0.77 -10.54 -3.50
C GLU A 397 0.01 -11.66 -4.27
N GLY A 398 0.19 -12.89 -3.83
CA GLY A 398 -0.67 -14.02 -4.21
C GLY A 398 -1.84 -14.17 -3.24
N ILE A 399 -2.89 -14.89 -3.65
CA ILE A 399 -4.01 -15.25 -2.77
C ILE A 399 -3.84 -16.69 -2.30
N GLY A 400 -3.91 -16.91 -0.98
CA GLY A 400 -3.73 -18.25 -0.41
C GLY A 400 -2.31 -18.76 -0.65
N SER A 401 -2.19 -19.91 -1.31
CA SER A 401 -0.90 -20.51 -1.69
C SER A 401 -0.38 -20.07 -3.06
N GLU A 402 -0.99 -19.06 -3.69
CA GLU A 402 -0.46 -18.53 -4.95
C GLU A 402 0.89 -17.83 -4.69
N PRO A 403 1.89 -18.03 -5.56
CA PRO A 403 3.14 -17.28 -5.45
C PRO A 403 2.89 -15.79 -5.61
N GLY A 404 3.71 -14.96 -4.97
CA GLY A 404 3.75 -13.54 -5.24
C GLY A 404 4.37 -13.22 -6.61
N THR A 405 4.44 -11.94 -6.94
CA THR A 405 5.12 -11.45 -8.14
C THR A 405 5.87 -10.16 -7.90
N VAL A 406 6.94 -9.96 -8.67
CA VAL A 406 7.39 -8.64 -9.07
C VAL A 406 7.11 -8.42 -10.55
N GLU A 407 6.43 -7.32 -10.85
CA GLU A 407 6.23 -6.83 -12.22
C GLU A 407 7.14 -5.65 -12.49
N VAL A 408 7.81 -5.67 -13.64
CA VAL A 408 8.73 -4.61 -14.08
C VAL A 408 8.03 -3.78 -15.15
N ILE A 409 7.94 -2.48 -14.91
CA ILE A 409 7.31 -1.51 -15.80
C ILE A 409 8.40 -0.61 -16.39
N ASP A 410 8.46 -0.52 -17.71
CA ASP A 410 9.27 0.49 -18.39
C ASP A 410 8.50 1.82 -18.41
N LEU A 411 9.00 2.82 -17.68
CA LEU A 411 8.33 4.10 -17.47
C LEU A 411 8.42 5.03 -18.69
N LYS A 412 9.30 4.73 -19.65
CA LYS A 412 9.36 5.46 -20.92
C LYS A 412 8.35 4.92 -21.92
N ALA A 413 8.22 3.60 -21.98
CA ALA A 413 7.29 2.94 -22.88
C ALA A 413 5.89 2.77 -22.28
N LEU A 414 5.72 3.05 -20.98
CA LEU A 414 4.48 2.93 -20.23
C LEU A 414 3.85 1.54 -20.38
N LYS A 415 4.66 0.49 -20.17
CA LYS A 415 4.19 -0.89 -20.27
C LYS A 415 4.94 -1.82 -19.32
N THR A 416 4.25 -2.87 -18.88
CA THR A 416 4.88 -4.00 -18.19
C THR A 416 5.76 -4.75 -19.18
N VAL A 417 7.03 -4.96 -18.83
CA VAL A 417 8.06 -5.59 -19.68
C VAL A 417 8.55 -6.93 -19.14
N ALA A 418 8.32 -7.22 -17.86
CA ALA A 418 8.63 -8.51 -17.27
C ALA A 418 7.77 -8.78 -16.02
N ALA A 419 7.66 -10.05 -15.65
CA ALA A 419 7.09 -10.49 -14.39
C ALA A 419 7.87 -11.69 -13.87
N VAL A 420 8.16 -11.72 -12.57
CA VAL A 420 8.91 -12.78 -11.89
C VAL A 420 8.09 -13.27 -10.72
N ASP A 421 7.80 -14.58 -10.69
CA ASP A 421 7.10 -15.19 -9.56
C ASP A 421 8.05 -15.31 -8.36
N LEU A 422 7.51 -15.06 -7.16
CA LEU A 422 8.20 -15.03 -5.87
C LEU A 422 7.51 -15.96 -4.88
N PRO A 423 8.09 -16.19 -3.69
CA PRO A 423 7.34 -16.76 -2.57
C PRO A 423 6.05 -15.97 -2.25
N GLU A 424 5.19 -16.59 -1.45
CA GLU A 424 3.85 -16.13 -1.12
C GLU A 424 3.84 -14.74 -0.47
N GLN A 425 2.80 -13.96 -0.75
CA GLN A 425 2.56 -12.63 -0.20
C GLN A 425 3.75 -11.65 -0.35
N ALA A 426 4.15 -11.39 -1.60
CA ALA A 426 5.12 -10.34 -1.93
C ALA A 426 4.61 -8.94 -1.52
N ALA A 427 5.17 -8.39 -0.44
CA ALA A 427 4.69 -7.18 0.24
C ALA A 427 5.64 -5.99 0.04
N GLY A 428 6.46 -5.65 1.04
CA GLY A 428 7.43 -4.56 0.96
C GLY A 428 8.49 -4.79 -0.12
N ILE A 429 8.92 -3.71 -0.76
CA ILE A 429 9.87 -3.72 -1.87
C ILE A 429 10.79 -2.51 -1.79
N ASP A 430 12.08 -2.71 -2.01
CA ASP A 430 13.04 -1.63 -2.16
C ASP A 430 14.11 -1.95 -3.21
N PHE A 431 14.58 -0.90 -3.87
CA PHE A 431 15.59 -0.98 -4.91
C PHE A 431 16.97 -1.10 -4.29
N PHE A 432 17.77 -2.08 -4.70
CA PHE A 432 19.12 -2.22 -4.18
C PHE A 432 20.13 -1.40 -5.00
N LYS A 433 20.40 -1.81 -6.24
CA LYS A 433 21.45 -1.20 -7.06
C LYS A 433 21.28 -1.50 -8.55
N ILE A 434 21.99 -0.71 -9.34
CA ILE A 434 22.29 -0.97 -10.76
C ILE A 434 23.72 -1.50 -10.82
N GLU A 435 23.97 -2.60 -11.51
CA GLU A 435 25.31 -3.15 -11.73
C GLU A 435 25.52 -3.55 -13.20
N ASP A 436 26.80 -3.78 -13.57
CA ASP A 436 27.11 -4.34 -14.88
C ASP A 436 26.48 -5.74 -15.02
N PRO A 437 26.01 -6.11 -16.23
CA PRO A 437 25.34 -7.37 -16.45
C PRO A 437 26.18 -8.59 -16.04
N LYS A 438 25.59 -9.54 -15.31
CA LYS A 438 26.20 -10.83 -14.98
C LYS A 438 25.75 -11.95 -15.90
#